data_AF-G7YHA4-F1
#
_entry.id   AF-G7YHA4-F1
#
_cell.length_a   1.000
_cell.length_b   1.000
_cell.length_c   1.000
_cell.angle_alpha   90.00
_cell.angle_beta   90.00
_cell.angle_gamma   90.00
#
_symmetry.space_group_name_H-M   'P 1'
#
loop_
_entity.id
_entity.type
_entity.pdbx_description
1 polymer ?
#
loop_
_entity_poly.entity_id
_entity_poly.type
_entity_poly.pdbx_seq_one_letter_code
_entity_poly.pdbx_strand_id
1 'polypeptide(L)' 'MSKADGVFGLRCWARNPVVMSSILNVLTKRGRIDQQLFTFRFCGKPESPKGDHAGDLVFGVIRSDFQNSQPTYVRITKP' A
#
# COMPACT_ATOMS: atom_id res chain seq x y z
N MET A 1 8.34 18.64 14.52
CA MET A 1 7.80 18.99 13.19
C MET A 1 7.80 17.75 12.33
N SER A 2 6.71 17.47 11.62
CA SER A 2 6.68 16.42 10.59
C SER A 2 7.61 16.81 9.44
N LYS A 3 8.36 15.85 8.89
CA LYS A 3 9.20 16.05 7.69
C LYS A 3 8.42 15.90 6.38
N ALA A 4 7.13 15.58 6.44
CA ALA A 4 6.33 15.29 5.24
C ALA A 4 5.69 16.56 4.70
N ASP A 5 5.91 16.84 3.41
CA ASP A 5 5.33 17.98 2.69
C ASP A 5 3.90 17.72 2.20
N GLY A 6 3.44 16.47 2.25
CA GLY A 6 2.13 16.08 1.74
C GLY A 6 1.76 14.64 2.04
N VAL A 7 0.58 14.25 1.58
CA VAL A 7 0.01 12.90 1.79
C VAL A 7 -0.30 12.26 0.45
N PHE A 8 0.17 11.03 0.28
CA PHE A 8 -0.18 10.19 -0.86
C PHE A 8 -1.25 9.16 -0.46
N GLY A 9 -2.49 9.39 -0.90
CA GLY A 9 -3.64 8.56 -0.52
C GLY A 9 -3.76 7.27 -1.35
N LEU A 10 -3.90 6.12 -0.67
CA LEU A 10 -4.00 4.79 -1.31
C LEU A 10 -5.41 4.17 -1.25
N ARG A 11 -6.37 4.84 -0.61
CA ARG A 11 -7.73 4.31 -0.41
C ARG A 11 -8.51 4.33 -1.73
N CYS A 12 -9.27 3.26 -1.99
CA CYS A 12 -10.15 3.15 -3.17
C CYS A 12 -11.49 3.90 -3.00
N TRP A 13 -12.02 4.00 -1.77
CA TRP A 13 -13.28 4.70 -1.48
C TRP A 13 -13.02 6.16 -1.13
N ALA A 14 -13.05 7.02 -2.15
CA ALA A 14 -13.11 8.46 -1.93
C ALA A 14 -14.52 8.86 -1.44
N ARG A 15 -14.60 9.88 -0.58
CA ARG A 15 -15.87 10.54 -0.28
C ARG A 15 -16.35 11.25 -1.55
N ASN A 16 -17.64 11.18 -1.85
CA ASN A 16 -18.21 11.91 -2.97
C ASN A 16 -18.19 13.43 -2.68
N PRO A 17 -17.89 14.28 -3.67
CA PRO A 17 -17.55 13.96 -5.06
C PRO A 17 -16.11 13.41 -5.20
N VAL A 18 -15.95 12.38 -6.04
CA VAL A 18 -14.62 11.83 -6.34
C VAL A 18 -13.93 12.71 -7.37
N VAL A 19 -12.96 13.50 -6.91
CA VAL A 19 -12.21 14.44 -7.77
C VAL A 19 -11.10 13.73 -8.56
N MET A 20 -10.60 12.59 -8.08
CA MET A 20 -9.50 11.86 -8.72
C MET A 20 -9.64 10.34 -8.55
N SER A 21 -9.32 9.59 -9.62
CA SER A 21 -9.24 8.13 -9.56
C SER A 21 -8.10 7.67 -8.64
N SER A 22 -8.29 6.54 -7.95
CA SER A 22 -7.20 5.88 -7.20
C SER A 22 -6.00 5.62 -8.11
N ILE A 23 -4.78 5.79 -7.57
CA ILE A 23 -3.53 5.56 -8.30
C ILE A 23 -3.46 4.14 -8.90
N LEU A 24 -3.97 3.12 -8.19
CA LEU A 24 -3.98 1.74 -8.68
C LEU A 24 -4.74 1.61 -10.00
N ASN A 25 -5.89 2.28 -10.09
CA ASN A 25 -6.71 2.28 -11.31
C ASN A 25 -5.97 2.98 -12.46
N VAL A 26 -5.31 4.11 -12.18
CA VAL A 26 -4.51 4.84 -13.19
C VAL A 26 -3.35 3.98 -13.70
N LEU A 27 -2.59 3.33 -12.80
CA LEU A 27 -1.46 2.49 -13.17
C LEU A 27 -1.89 1.27 -13.98
N THR A 28 -3.01 0.63 -13.62
CA THR A 28 -3.54 -0.53 -14.33
C THR A 28 -4.02 -0.15 -15.73
N LYS A 29 -4.79 0.95 -15.87
CA LYS A 29 -5.26 1.44 -17.18
C LYS A 29 -4.12 1.82 -18.13
N ARG A 30 -2.96 2.19 -17.57
CA ARG A 30 -1.75 2.50 -18.34
C ARG A 30 -0.86 1.28 -18.63
N GLY A 31 -1.30 0.07 -18.27
CA GLY A 31 -0.53 -1.16 -18.45
C GLY A 31 0.79 -1.17 -17.67
N ARG A 32 0.86 -0.46 -16.54
CA ARG A 32 2.06 -0.41 -15.68
C ARG A 32 2.07 -1.51 -14.62
N ILE A 33 0.89 -2.03 -14.27
CA ILE A 33 0.70 -3.13 -13.34
C ILE A 33 -0.45 -4.00 -13.85
N ASP A 34 -0.35 -5.30 -13.61
CA ASP A 34 -1.36 -6.28 -14.05
C ASP A 34 -2.48 -6.47 -13.02
N GLN A 35 -2.20 -6.18 -11.75
CA GLN A 35 -3.16 -6.35 -10.65
C GLN A 35 -3.38 -5.03 -9.91
N GLN A 36 -4.64 -4.74 -9.57
CA GLN A 36 -5.02 -3.54 -8.80
C GLN A 36 -4.82 -3.75 -7.30
N LEU A 37 -3.58 -3.92 -6.87
CA LEU A 37 -3.22 -4.07 -5.46
C LEU A 37 -1.90 -3.38 -5.13
N PHE A 38 -1.63 -3.23 -3.84
CA PHE A 38 -0.32 -2.90 -3.32
C PHE A 38 0.05 -3.81 -2.14
N THR A 39 1.33 -4.01 -1.94
CA THR A 39 1.91 -4.74 -0.80
C THR A 39 2.78 -3.78 0.00
N PHE A 40 2.63 -3.77 1.32
CA PHE A 40 3.49 -3.03 2.23
C PHE A 40 4.31 -3.97 3.10
N ARG A 41 5.59 -3.66 3.27
CA ARG A 41 6.46 -4.26 4.28
C ARG A 41 6.97 -3.19 5.23
N PHE A 42 6.70 -3.35 6.51
CA PHE A 42 7.28 -2.52 7.56
C PHE A 42 8.51 -3.26 8.13
N CYS A 43 9.71 -2.70 7.96
CA CYS A 43 10.94 -3.32 8.48
C CYS A 43 11.31 -2.70 9.83
N GLY A 44 10.50 -2.96 10.87
CA GLY A 44 10.81 -2.54 12.23
C GLY A 44 11.23 -3.72 13.10
N LYS A 45 12.29 -3.56 13.90
CA LYS A 45 12.58 -4.52 14.98
C LYS A 45 11.68 -4.20 16.18
N PRO A 46 10.93 -5.17 16.74
CA PRO A 46 10.09 -4.93 17.91
C PRO A 46 10.87 -4.35 19.09
N GLU A 47 12.13 -4.78 19.23
CA GLU A 47 13.06 -4.39 20.29
C GLU A 47 13.64 -2.99 20.10
N SER A 48 13.60 -2.46 18.87
CA SER A 48 14.06 -1.12 18.54
C SER A 48 13.05 -0.47 17.59
N PRO A 49 11.92 0.05 18.11
CA PRO A 49 10.92 0.72 17.28
C PRO A 49 11.44 1.99 16.58
N LYS A 50 12.68 2.42 16.89
CA LYS A 50 13.41 3.51 16.24
C LYS A 50 14.55 3.03 15.33
N GLY A 51 14.83 1.73 15.26
CA GLY A 51 15.91 1.13 14.48
C GLY A 51 15.38 0.54 13.19
N ASP A 52 15.91 1.02 12.07
CA ASP A 52 15.51 0.75 10.68
C ASP A 52 14.15 1.36 10.28
N HIS A 53 14.16 2.62 9.84
CA HIS A 53 12.97 3.34 9.35
C HIS A 53 12.63 3.03 7.88
N ALA A 54 13.04 1.86 7.39
CA ALA A 54 12.84 1.48 6.00
C ALA A 54 11.58 0.61 5.86
N GLY A 55 10.81 0.86 4.82
CA GLY A 55 9.66 0.05 4.45
C GLY A 55 9.50 0.08 2.94
N ASP A 56 8.87 -0.96 2.42
CA ASP A 56 8.62 -1.09 0.99
C ASP A 56 7.14 -0.87 0.71
N LEU A 57 6.86 -0.09 -0.33
CA LEU A 57 5.56 0.01 -0.97
C LEU A 57 5.69 -0.49 -2.40
N VAL A 58 5.03 -1.61 -2.70
CA VAL A 58 5.10 -2.26 -4.01
C VAL A 58 3.70 -2.27 -4.63
N PHE A 59 3.58 -1.85 -5.89
CA PHE A 59 2.33 -1.87 -6.64
C PHE A 59 2.27 -3.07 -7.59
N GLY A 60 1.09 -3.66 -7.76
CA GLY A 60 0.83 -4.63 -8.82
C GLY A 60 1.18 -6.08 -8.52
N VAL A 61 1.87 -6.37 -7.42
CA VAL A 61 2.31 -7.74 -7.09
C VAL A 61 2.31 -8.02 -5.60
N ILE A 62 1.96 -9.25 -5.24
CA ILE A 62 2.13 -9.81 -3.90
C ILE A 62 3.54 -10.38 -3.83
N ARG A 63 4.40 -9.76 -3.03
CA ARG A 63 5.80 -10.16 -2.84
C ARG A 63 5.88 -11.33 -1.86
N SER A 64 6.09 -12.54 -2.37
CA SER A 64 6.23 -13.75 -1.56
C SER A 64 7.48 -13.71 -0.68
N ASP A 65 8.53 -13.01 -1.12
CA ASP A 65 9.77 -12.79 -0.38
C ASP A 65 9.62 -11.84 0.82
N PHE A 66 8.44 -11.23 1.01
CA PHE A 66 8.14 -10.44 2.21
C PHE A 66 7.49 -11.28 3.32
N GLN A 67 7.26 -12.58 3.09
CA GLN A 67 6.43 -13.42 3.95
C GLN A 67 7.14 -14.73 4.25
N ASN A 68 7.04 -15.19 5.50
CA ASN A 68 7.59 -16.49 5.90
C ASN A 68 6.60 -17.65 5.69
N SER A 69 5.35 -17.34 5.36
CA SER A 69 4.25 -18.30 5.18
C SER A 69 3.23 -17.76 4.18
N GLN A 70 2.26 -18.59 3.79
CA GLN A 70 1.14 -18.16 2.96
C GLN A 70 0.33 -17.06 3.67
N PRO A 71 -0.14 -16.02 2.95
CA PRO A 71 -0.93 -14.95 3.53
C PRO A 71 -2.35 -15.41 3.82
N THR A 72 -2.89 -14.92 4.94
CA THR A 72 -4.32 -15.05 5.26
C THR A 72 -5.06 -13.83 4.74
N TYR A 73 -6.08 -14.04 3.90
CA TYR A 73 -6.89 -12.96 3.35
C TYR A 73 -8.14 -12.72 4.21
N VAL A 74 -8.39 -11.45 4.53
CA VAL A 74 -9.61 -11.02 5.22
C VAL A 74 -10.39 -10.10 4.30
N ARG A 75 -11.69 -10.35 4.17
CA ARG A 75 -12.58 -9.53 3.36
C ARG A 75 -12.79 -8.17 4.04
N ILE A 76 -12.44 -7.10 3.35
CA ILE A 76 -12.71 -5.73 3.83
C ILE A 76 -14.18 -5.42 3.58
N THR A 77 -14.94 -5.13 4.64
CA THR A 77 -16.29 -4.57 4.55
C THR A 77 -16.19 -3.04 4.42
N LYS A 78 -17.13 -2.43 3.69
CA LYS A 78 -17.23 -0.96 3.70
C LYS A 78 -17.46 -0.51 5.16
N PRO A 79 -16.72 0.50 5.65
CA PRO A 79 -17.02 1.13 6.93
C PRO A 79 -18.38 1.82 6.89
#